data_AF-A0A922PUY7-F1
#
_entry.id   AF-A0A922PUY7-F1
#
_cell.length_a   1.000
_cell.length_b   1.000
_cell.length_c   1.000
_cell.angle_alpha   90.00
_cell.angle_beta   90.00
_cell.angle_gamma   90.00
#
_symmetry.space_group_name_H-M   'P 1'
#
loop_
_entity.id
_entity.type
_entity.pdbx_description
1 polymer ?
#
loop_
_entity_poly.entity_id
_entity_poly.type
_entity_poly.pdbx_seq_one_letter_code
_entity_poly.pdbx_strand_id
1 'polypeptide(L)'
;MNKKQLLFGLLFGLGLFFTASYSIDNRGFHSGIYGVIGCLLMLSAYCGFNWDKLKAHDHHTRLILGWITGITILIVILDIAEAVLA
;
A
#
# COMPACT_ATOMS: atom_id res chain seq x y z
N MET A 1 20.09 13.96 4.96
CA MET A 1 18.79 13.47 4.44
C MET A 1 17.68 14.37 4.99
N ASN A 2 16.72 14.81 4.16
CA ASN A 2 15.63 15.67 4.63
C ASN A 2 14.70 14.86 5.57
N LYS A 3 14.22 15.46 6.68
CA LYS A 3 13.33 14.79 7.66
C LYS A 3 12.10 14.17 6.99
N LYS A 4 11.56 14.81 5.93
CA LYS A 4 10.45 14.29 5.13
C LYS A 4 10.82 13.01 4.38
N GLN A 5 12.01 12.95 3.78
CA GLN A 5 12.49 11.76 3.07
C GLN A 5 12.73 10.58 4.03
N LEU A 6 13.24 10.86 5.24
CA LEU A 6 13.38 9.85 6.29
C LEU A 6 12.01 9.29 6.69
N LEU A 7 11.02 10.16 6.94
CA LEU A 7 9.67 9.75 7.31
C LEU A 7 9.02 8.86 6.24
N PHE A 8 8.99 9.32 4.98
CA PHE A 8 8.38 8.54 3.90
C PHE A 8 9.16 7.28 3.56
N GLY A 9 10.48 7.28 3.72
CA GLY A 9 11.30 6.08 3.63
C GLY A 9 10.97 5.06 4.70
N LEU A 10 10.73 5.51 5.93
CA LEU A 10 10.34 4.65 7.04
C LEU A 10 8.90 4.12 6.85
N LEU A 11 7.96 4.96 6.40
CA LEU A 11 6.61 4.52 6.03
C LEU A 11 6.63 3.49 4.90
N PHE A 12 7.48 3.69 3.89
CA PHE A 12 7.65 2.73 2.81
C PHE A 12 8.23 1.40 3.31
N GLY A 13 9.28 1.44 4.12
CA GLY A 13 9.90 0.25 4.69
C GLY A 13 8.95 -0.55 5.59
N LEU A 14 8.23 0.12 6.49
CA LEU A 14 7.19 -0.50 7.32
C LEU A 14 6.03 -1.02 6.47
N GLY A 15 5.63 -0.26 5.45
CA GLY A 15 4.59 -0.66 4.51
C GLY A 15 4.92 -1.96 3.78
N LEU A 16 6.15 -2.10 3.26
CA LEU A 16 6.61 -3.34 2.64
C LEU A 16 6.67 -4.49 3.65
N PHE A 17 7.21 -4.24 4.85
CA PHE A 17 7.31 -5.26 5.89
C PHE A 17 5.94 -5.81 6.29
N PHE A 18 4.95 -4.93 6.48
CA PHE A 18 3.59 -5.36 6.82
C PHE A 18 2.85 -5.96 5.64
N THR A 19 3.05 -5.48 4.42
CA THR A 19 2.45 -6.11 3.22
C THR A 19 2.99 -7.53 3.01
N ALA A 20 4.22 -7.82 3.43
CA ALA A 20 4.76 -9.18 3.40
C ALA A 20 4.04 -10.16 4.35
N SER A 21 3.11 -9.69 5.18
CA SER A 21 2.22 -10.58 5.96
C SER A 21 1.12 -11.24 5.12
N TYR A 22 0.86 -10.76 3.89
CA TYR A 22 0.00 -11.50 2.96
C TYR A 22 0.63 -12.86 2.64
N SER A 23 -0.07 -13.91 3.02
CA SER A 23 0.29 -15.30 2.73
C SER A 23 -0.77 -15.93 1.83
N ILE A 24 -0.31 -16.83 0.95
CA ILE A 24 -1.17 -17.72 0.17
C ILE A 24 -0.90 -19.14 0.68
N ASP A 25 -1.89 -19.70 1.36
CA ASP A 25 -1.91 -21.08 1.88
C ASP A 25 -2.98 -21.90 1.11
N ASN A 26 -2.99 -23.22 1.28
CA ASN A 26 -4.14 -24.08 0.95
C ASN A 26 -5.48 -23.58 1.54
N ARG A 27 -5.45 -22.72 2.56
CA ARG A 27 -6.61 -22.03 3.16
C ARG A 27 -6.98 -20.69 2.52
N GLY A 28 -6.28 -20.25 1.47
CA GLY A 28 -6.61 -19.02 0.72
C GLY A 28 -5.65 -17.84 0.94
N PHE A 29 -6.10 -16.64 0.55
CA PHE A 29 -5.35 -15.39 0.61
C PHE A 29 -5.67 -14.63 1.91
N HIS A 30 -4.70 -14.53 2.83
CA HIS A 30 -4.91 -13.93 4.14
C HIS A 30 -3.66 -13.22 4.68
N SER A 31 -3.85 -12.03 5.26
CA SER A 31 -2.84 -11.29 6.04
C SER A 31 -3.32 -10.82 7.41
N GLY A 32 -4.64 -10.85 7.64
CA GLY A 32 -5.24 -10.15 8.76
C GLY A 32 -5.03 -8.63 8.67
N ILE A 33 -5.18 -7.92 9.79
CA ILE A 33 -5.17 -6.45 9.77
C ILE A 33 -3.82 -5.84 9.35
N TYR A 34 -2.72 -6.58 9.48
CA TYR A 34 -1.37 -6.08 9.20
C TYR A 34 -1.14 -5.83 7.71
N GLY A 35 -1.62 -6.70 6.80
CA GLY A 35 -1.46 -6.47 5.36
C GLY A 35 -2.21 -5.23 4.89
N VAL A 36 -3.41 -4.99 5.43
CA VAL A 36 -4.19 -3.77 5.16
C VAL A 36 -3.45 -2.51 5.64
N ILE A 37 -2.83 -2.57 6.83
CA ILE A 37 -2.00 -1.46 7.34
C ILE A 37 -0.79 -1.22 6.43
N GLY A 38 -0.12 -2.28 5.98
CA GLY A 38 1.02 -2.20 5.05
C GLY A 38 0.68 -1.48 3.75
N CYS A 39 -0.46 -1.82 3.18
CA CYS A 39 -1.04 -1.18 2.01
C CYS A 39 -1.26 0.34 2.19
N LEU A 40 -1.85 0.76 3.32
CA LEU A 40 -2.07 2.18 3.62
C LEU A 40 -0.75 2.95 3.81
N LEU A 41 0.24 2.33 4.44
CA LEU A 41 1.57 2.91 4.63
C LEU A 41 2.30 3.09 3.29
N MET A 42 2.21 2.11 2.38
CA MET A 42 2.79 2.22 1.03
C MET A 42 2.15 3.35 0.21
N LEU A 43 0.82 3.47 0.25
CA LEU A 43 0.12 4.58 -0.43
C LEU A 43 0.53 5.94 0.14
N SER A 44 0.58 6.05 1.47
CA SER A 44 0.99 7.28 2.16
C SER A 44 2.43 7.67 1.83
N ALA A 45 3.33 6.68 1.75
CA ALA A 45 4.71 6.90 1.35
C ALA A 45 4.82 7.38 -0.10
N TYR A 46 4.11 6.75 -1.04
CA TYR A 46 4.11 7.17 -2.44
C TYR A 46 3.60 8.60 -2.61
N CYS A 47 2.48 8.93 -1.96
CA CYS A 47 1.92 10.27 -1.95
C CYS A 47 2.88 11.30 -1.35
N GLY A 48 3.56 10.94 -0.26
CA GLY A 48 4.55 11.78 0.39
C GLY A 48 5.78 12.07 -0.47
N PHE A 49 6.35 11.03 -1.11
CA PHE A 49 7.50 11.19 -1.99
C PHE A 49 7.20 12.01 -3.25
N ASN A 50 5.98 11.94 -3.74
CA ASN A 50 5.57 12.60 -4.98
C ASN A 50 4.62 13.78 -4.75
N TRP A 51 4.56 14.32 -3.54
CA TRP A 51 3.58 15.34 -3.16
C TRP A 51 3.56 16.55 -4.09
N ASP A 52 4.74 17.08 -4.43
CA ASP A 52 4.85 18.25 -5.31
C ASP A 52 4.36 17.94 -6.74
N LYS A 53 4.63 16.73 -7.26
CA LYS A 53 4.15 16.28 -8.58
C LYS A 53 2.65 16.04 -8.58
N LEU A 54 2.12 15.46 -7.52
CA LEU A 54 0.67 15.26 -7.33
C LEU A 54 -0.06 16.60 -7.26
N LYS A 55 0.49 17.58 -6.52
CA LYS A 55 -0.06 18.94 -6.46
C LYS A 55 -0.01 19.65 -7.81
N ALA A 56 1.06 19.44 -8.58
CA ALA A 56 1.19 19.92 -9.95
C ALA A 56 0.31 19.17 -10.97
N HIS A 57 -0.54 18.22 -10.53
CA HIS A 57 -1.41 17.42 -11.38
C HIS A 57 -0.66 16.61 -12.44
N ASP A 58 0.59 16.20 -12.16
CA ASP A 58 1.38 15.39 -13.07
C ASP A 58 0.64 14.09 -13.44
N HIS A 59 0.35 13.94 -14.73
CA HIS A 59 -0.51 12.86 -15.21
C HIS A 59 0.09 11.49 -14.94
N HIS A 60 1.39 11.33 -15.16
CA HIS A 60 2.10 10.07 -14.99
C HIS A 60 2.10 9.63 -13.52
N THR A 61 2.41 10.54 -12.59
CA THR A 61 2.40 10.27 -11.15
C THR A 61 1.00 9.89 -10.66
N ARG A 62 -0.05 10.57 -11.15
CA ARG A 62 -1.44 10.24 -10.79
C ARG A 62 -1.90 8.91 -11.37
N LEU A 63 -1.49 8.57 -12.58
CA LEU A 63 -1.78 7.27 -13.19
C LEU A 63 -1.15 6.13 -12.37
N ILE A 64 0.12 6.28 -11.99
CA ILE A 64 0.79 5.30 -11.12
C ILE A 64 0.09 5.21 -9.76
N LEU A 65 -0.23 6.34 -9.12
CA LEU A 65 -0.99 6.32 -7.87
C LEU A 65 -2.33 5.59 -8.03
N GLY A 66 -3.03 5.79 -9.15
CA GLY A 66 -4.26 5.07 -9.49
C GLY A 66 -4.05 3.57 -9.59
N TRP A 67 -3.00 3.12 -10.29
CA TRP A 67 -2.64 1.70 -10.38
C TRP A 67 -2.29 1.09 -9.02
N ILE A 68 -1.44 1.75 -8.24
CA ILE A 68 -1.06 1.29 -6.90
C ILE A 68 -2.31 1.19 -6.02
N THR A 69 -3.18 2.20 -6.06
CA THR A 69 -4.44 2.20 -5.30
C THR A 69 -5.36 1.08 -5.75
N GLY A 70 -5.52 0.86 -7.05
CA GLY A 70 -6.35 -0.21 -7.59
C GLY A 70 -5.87 -1.60 -7.18
N ILE A 71 -4.57 -1.87 -7.28
CA ILE A 71 -3.98 -3.14 -6.83
C ILE A 71 -4.17 -3.31 -5.33
N THR A 72 -3.96 -2.24 -4.56
CA THR A 72 -4.11 -2.24 -3.10
C THR A 72 -5.56 -2.55 -2.69
N ILE A 73 -6.54 -1.91 -3.33
CA ILE A 73 -7.96 -2.17 -3.10
C ILE A 73 -8.31 -3.62 -3.45
N LEU A 74 -7.83 -4.13 -4.60
CA LEU A 74 -8.07 -5.50 -5.01
C LEU A 74 -7.56 -6.50 -3.96
N ILE A 75 -6.33 -6.31 -3.48
CA ILE A 75 -5.70 -7.14 -2.45
C ILE A 75 -6.53 -7.13 -1.15
N VAL A 76 -6.97 -5.95 -0.70
CA VAL A 76 -7.79 -5.83 0.52
C VAL A 76 -9.16 -6.49 0.34
N ILE A 77 -9.78 -6.37 -0.83
CA ILE A 77 -11.06 -7.03 -1.12
C ILE A 77 -10.90 -8.56 -1.08
N LEU A 78 -9.82 -9.09 -1.65
CA LEU A 78 -9.55 -10.54 -1.62
C LEU A 78 -9.36 -11.04 -0.19
N ASP A 79 -8.63 -10.31 0.65
CA ASP A 79 -8.42 -10.64 2.08
C ASP A 79 -9.74 -10.64 2.86
N ILE A 80 -10.60 -9.63 2.66
CA ILE A 80 -11.91 -9.55 3.31
C ILE A 80 -12.85 -10.64 2.80
N ALA A 81 -12.85 -10.91 1.49
CA ALA A 81 -13.68 -11.96 0.90
C ALA A 81 -13.31 -13.34 1.48
N GLU A 82 -12.02 -13.64 1.59
CA GLU A 82 -11.55 -14.87 2.22
C GLU A 82 -11.98 -14.95 3.69
N ALA A 83 -11.82 -13.87 4.45
CA ALA A 83 -12.21 -13.82 5.86
C ALA A 83 -13.72 -14.00 6.12
N VAL A 84 -14.57 -13.67 5.12
CA VAL A 84 -16.03 -13.85 5.19
C VAL A 84 -16.48 -15.22 4.69
N LEU A 85 -15.75 -15.81 3.74
CA LEU A 85 -16.09 -17.10 3.11
C LEU A 85 -15.48 -18.31 3.81
N ALA A 86 -14.43 -18.12 4.61
CA ALA A 86 -13.77 -19.15 5.43
C ALA A 86 -14.57 -19.51 6.70
#